data_AF-A0A1I7IZ14-F1
#
_entry.id   AF-A0A1I7IZ14-F1
#
_cell.length_a   1.000
_cell.length_b   1.000
_cell.length_c   1.000
_cell.angle_alpha   90.00
_cell.angle_beta   90.00
_cell.angle_gamma   90.00
#
_symmetry.space_group_name_H-M   'P 1'
#
loop_
_entity.id
_entity.type
_entity.pdbx_description
1 polymer ?
#
loop_
_entity_poly.entity_id
_entity_poly.type
_entity_poly.pdbx_seq_one_letter_code
_entity_poly.pdbx_strand_id
1 'polypeptide(L)'
;MKNINQSPRFAEAQNTLGELTGAFNAATAEEARLLGLLAAPADTFDPLAAGLRLLRGESAQRNDSTGLNRELAQVRERLDTLRPAIEAQRAAVAALVAELSAAVCAEAQPAHAKAVQGVADALVSLRAALAAEAAVRAGIEAAGYQCSLVAVAEPELSFADTESAASRLLRDVTRRLEVERLRTGGPVNVRLLVDGTGFGDLGDVVKIDGPDAAHVVALGHGEPTTAKPGKLPRVRESIALVLG
;
A
#
# COMPACT_ATOMS: atom_id res chain seq x y z
N MET A 1 -5.03 -7.82 -17.19
CA MET A 1 -4.09 -6.79 -16.69
C MET A 1 -2.89 -6.74 -17.60
N LYS A 2 -2.46 -5.55 -18.00
CA LYS A 2 -1.22 -5.37 -18.78
C LYS A 2 -0.03 -5.33 -17.83
N ASN A 3 1.12 -5.80 -18.30
CA ASN A 3 2.36 -5.73 -17.51
C ASN A 3 2.82 -4.26 -17.45
N ILE A 4 3.33 -3.79 -16.30
CA ILE A 4 3.83 -2.42 -16.14
C ILE A 4 4.93 -2.07 -17.16
N ASN A 5 5.72 -3.06 -17.58
CA ASN A 5 6.75 -2.91 -18.61
C ASN A 5 6.19 -2.63 -20.01
N GLN A 6 4.87 -2.79 -20.22
CA GLN A 6 4.19 -2.41 -21.46
C GLN A 6 3.77 -0.94 -21.48
N SER A 7 3.92 -0.21 -20.36
CA SER A 7 3.67 1.23 -20.31
C SER A 7 4.86 1.99 -20.90
N PRO A 8 4.70 2.76 -21.99
CA PRO A 8 5.82 3.48 -22.61
C PRO A 8 6.41 4.51 -21.63
N ARG A 9 5.57 5.21 -20.86
CA ARG A 9 6.00 6.15 -19.81
C ARG A 9 6.89 5.49 -18.77
N PHE A 10 6.57 4.25 -18.36
CA PHE A 10 7.37 3.52 -17.37
C PHE A 10 8.68 3.02 -17.97
N ALA A 11 8.64 2.49 -19.19
CA ALA A 11 9.83 2.05 -19.91
C ALA A 11 10.82 3.21 -20.14
N GLU A 12 10.32 4.37 -20.58
CA GLU A 12 11.12 5.59 -20.75
C GLU A 12 11.75 6.03 -19.43
N ALA A 13 10.96 6.12 -18.35
CA ALA A 13 11.48 6.54 -17.04
C ALA A 13 12.55 5.57 -16.49
N GLN A 14 12.38 4.26 -16.72
CA GLN A 14 13.37 3.24 -16.37
C GLN A 14 14.63 3.33 -17.24
N ASN A 15 14.49 3.60 -18.54
CA ASN A 15 15.63 3.79 -19.43
C ASN A 15 16.46 5.01 -18.99
N THR A 16 15.82 6.14 -18.70
CA THR A 16 16.51 7.34 -18.17
C THR A 16 17.21 7.04 -16.84
N LEU A 17 16.57 6.28 -15.94
CA LEU A 17 17.21 5.87 -14.69
C LEU A 17 18.44 4.97 -14.95
N GLY A 18 18.33 4.06 -15.92
CA GLY A 18 19.43 3.21 -16.38
C GLY A 18 20.59 4.01 -16.96
N GLU A 19 20.32 5.00 -17.81
CA GLU A 19 21.32 5.91 -18.39
C GLU A 19 22.03 6.72 -17.31
N LEU A 20 21.29 7.33 -16.37
CA LEU A 20 21.86 8.09 -15.26
C LEU A 20 22.73 7.20 -14.35
N THR A 21 22.25 5.99 -14.04
CA THR A 21 23.00 5.02 -13.23
C THR A 21 24.26 4.55 -13.96
N GLY A 22 24.17 4.30 -15.27
CA GLY A 22 25.32 3.96 -16.11
C GLY A 22 26.36 5.07 -16.15
N ALA A 23 25.92 6.33 -16.32
CA ALA A 23 26.79 7.50 -16.30
C ALA A 23 27.48 7.69 -14.94
N PHE A 24 26.77 7.44 -13.83
CA PHE A 24 27.34 7.51 -12.49
C PHE A 24 28.38 6.42 -12.23
N ASN A 25 28.11 5.19 -12.66
CA ASN A 25 29.07 4.08 -12.55
C ASN A 25 30.32 4.34 -13.40
N ALA A 26 30.16 4.87 -14.60
CA ALA A 26 31.28 5.26 -15.46
C ALA A 26 32.13 6.36 -14.84
N ALA A 27 31.49 7.39 -14.25
CA ALA A 27 32.20 8.47 -13.55
C ALA A 27 32.93 7.95 -12.29
N THR A 28 32.35 6.98 -11.57
CA THR A 28 32.98 6.35 -10.40
C THR A 28 34.22 5.53 -10.82
N ALA A 29 34.13 4.79 -11.93
CA ALA A 29 35.28 4.06 -12.48
C ALA A 29 36.40 5.01 -12.93
N GLU A 30 36.04 6.14 -13.52
CA GLU A 30 36.98 7.18 -13.93
C GLU A 30 37.66 7.86 -12.72
N GLU A 31 36.91 8.14 -11.65
CA GLU A 31 37.50 8.65 -10.39
C GLU A 31 38.54 7.67 -9.84
N ALA A 32 38.20 6.37 -9.78
CA ALA A 32 39.13 5.34 -9.31
C ALA A 32 40.39 5.24 -10.20
N ARG A 33 40.23 5.38 -11.52
CA ARG A 33 41.35 5.41 -12.48
C ARG A 33 42.28 6.59 -12.22
N LEU A 34 41.74 7.80 -12.06
CA LEU A 34 42.50 9.02 -11.81
C LEU A 34 43.23 8.98 -10.46
N LEU A 35 42.57 8.47 -9.41
CA LEU A 35 43.21 8.24 -8.11
C LEU A 35 44.33 7.21 -8.19
N GLY A 36 44.15 6.15 -8.98
CA GLY A 36 45.20 5.16 -9.26
C GLY A 36 46.43 5.78 -9.94
N LEU A 37 46.22 6.66 -10.93
CA LEU A 37 47.31 7.37 -11.61
C LEU A 37 48.03 8.37 -10.69
N LEU A 38 47.30 9.04 -9.80
CA LEU A 38 47.89 9.93 -8.78
C LEU A 38 48.73 9.15 -7.75
N ALA A 39 48.33 7.92 -7.44
CA ALA A 39 49.03 7.05 -6.49
C ALA A 39 50.19 6.25 -7.13
N ALA A 40 50.24 6.15 -8.46
CA ALA A 40 51.25 5.37 -9.16
C ALA A 40 52.66 5.95 -8.93
N PRO A 41 53.65 5.10 -8.57
CA PRO A 41 55.04 5.52 -8.58
C PRO A 41 55.43 5.88 -10.02
N ALA A 42 56.06 7.03 -10.22
CA ALA A 42 56.53 7.41 -11.54
C ALA A 42 57.71 6.51 -11.94
N ASP A 43 57.52 5.69 -12.98
CA ASP A 43 58.48 4.70 -13.47
C ASP A 43 59.85 5.31 -13.88
N THR A 44 59.92 6.64 -14.04
CA THR A 44 61.12 7.41 -14.41
C THR A 44 61.49 8.49 -13.39
N PHE A 45 60.98 8.41 -12.16
CA PHE A 45 61.25 9.41 -11.13
C PHE A 45 62.67 9.27 -10.56
N ASP A 46 63.54 10.23 -10.90
CA ASP A 46 64.84 10.41 -10.24
C ASP A 46 64.67 11.26 -8.96
N PRO A 47 64.72 10.65 -7.77
CA PRO A 47 64.51 11.35 -6.51
C PRO A 47 65.61 12.37 -6.20
N LEU A 48 66.84 12.16 -6.69
CA LEU A 48 67.97 13.05 -6.45
C LEU A 48 67.85 14.31 -7.31
N ALA A 49 67.57 14.15 -8.61
CA ALA A 49 67.32 15.29 -9.50
C ALA A 49 66.09 16.11 -9.06
N ALA A 50 65.03 15.44 -8.60
CA ALA A 50 63.85 16.11 -8.06
C ALA A 50 64.16 16.88 -6.75
N GLY A 51 64.94 16.30 -5.84
CA GLY A 51 65.38 16.97 -4.61
C GLY A 51 66.27 18.19 -4.88
N LEU A 52 67.16 18.09 -5.87
CA LEU A 52 68.02 19.20 -6.30
C LEU A 52 67.23 20.35 -6.95
N ARG A 53 66.14 20.04 -7.69
CA ARG A 53 65.20 21.06 -8.21
C ARG A 53 64.47 21.80 -7.08
N LEU A 54 63.99 21.07 -6.07
CA LEU A 54 63.33 21.68 -4.91
C LEU A 54 64.25 22.65 -4.15
N LEU A 55 65.53 22.28 -3.97
CA LEU A 55 66.52 23.16 -3.35
C LEU A 55 66.79 24.44 -4.15
N ARG A 56 66.51 24.43 -5.46
CA ARG A 56 66.59 25.59 -6.36
C ARG A 56 65.26 26.36 -6.48
N GLY A 57 64.21 25.94 -5.77
CA GLY A 57 62.88 26.53 -5.85
C GLY A 57 62.05 26.09 -7.07
N GLU A 58 62.50 25.08 -7.80
CA GLU A 58 61.80 24.51 -8.95
C GLU A 58 60.87 23.35 -8.53
N SER A 59 59.83 23.06 -9.33
CA SER A 59 58.91 21.96 -9.04
C SER A 59 59.56 20.59 -9.24
N ALA A 60 59.35 19.66 -8.31
CA ALA A 60 59.82 18.29 -8.37
C ALA A 60 59.12 17.40 -9.43
N GLN A 61 58.14 17.94 -10.17
CA GLN A 61 57.20 17.28 -11.11
C GLN A 61 57.35 15.74 -11.18
N ARG A 62 56.59 15.06 -10.32
CA ARG A 62 56.49 13.58 -10.29
C ARG A 62 55.66 13.02 -11.44
N ASN A 63 54.60 13.74 -11.83
CA ASN A 63 53.63 13.48 -12.90
C ASN A 63 52.91 14.82 -13.23
N ASP A 64 52.09 14.90 -14.28
CA ASP A 64 51.17 16.02 -14.59
C ASP A 64 50.02 16.12 -13.55
N SER A 65 50.38 16.23 -12.26
CA SER A 65 49.47 16.20 -11.12
C SER A 65 48.46 17.35 -11.16
N THR A 66 48.79 18.48 -11.79
CA THR A 66 47.87 19.61 -11.95
C THR A 66 46.74 19.30 -12.94
N GLY A 67 47.04 18.58 -14.03
CA GLY A 67 46.05 18.11 -15.00
C GLY A 67 45.14 17.06 -14.38
N LEU A 68 45.73 16.03 -13.76
CA LEU A 68 44.98 14.95 -13.11
C LEU A 68 44.07 15.43 -11.98
N ASN A 69 44.53 16.39 -11.15
CA ASN A 69 43.68 16.96 -10.10
C ASN A 69 42.53 17.81 -10.65
N ARG A 70 42.71 18.48 -11.80
CA ARG A 70 41.63 19.22 -12.47
C ARG A 70 40.59 18.25 -13.02
N GLU A 71 41.02 17.17 -13.67
CA GLU A 71 40.12 16.12 -14.16
C GLU A 71 39.37 15.44 -13.00
N LEU A 72 40.06 15.16 -11.88
CA LEU A 72 39.45 14.59 -10.68
C LEU A 72 38.37 15.52 -10.11
N ALA A 73 38.63 16.83 -10.06
CA ALA A 73 37.65 17.81 -9.59
C ALA A 73 36.40 17.83 -10.49
N GLN A 74 36.58 17.78 -11.81
CA GLN A 74 35.46 17.71 -12.78
C GLN A 74 34.66 16.41 -12.63
N VAL A 75 35.31 15.27 -12.42
CA VAL A 75 34.62 13.99 -12.21
C VAL A 75 33.82 14.00 -10.90
N ARG A 76 34.36 14.58 -9.83
CA ARG A 76 33.64 14.73 -8.56
C ARG A 76 32.44 15.65 -8.67
N GLU A 77 32.58 16.79 -9.34
CA GLU A 77 31.46 17.69 -9.64
C GLU A 77 30.38 16.96 -10.46
N ARG A 78 30.79 16.12 -11.43
CA ARG A 78 29.87 15.27 -12.19
C ARG A 78 29.17 14.22 -11.30
N LEU A 79 29.86 13.60 -10.35
CA LEU A 79 29.24 12.65 -9.41
C LEU A 79 28.26 13.34 -8.46
N ASP A 80 28.62 14.52 -7.97
CA ASP A 80 27.80 15.34 -7.08
C ASP A 80 26.53 15.87 -7.78
N THR A 81 26.57 16.06 -9.10
CA THR A 81 25.38 16.42 -9.91
C THR A 81 24.55 15.21 -10.33
N LEU A 82 25.18 14.07 -10.65
CA LEU A 82 24.48 12.85 -11.03
C LEU A 82 23.72 12.20 -9.87
N ARG A 83 24.25 12.27 -8.64
CA ARG A 83 23.61 11.68 -7.46
C ARG A 83 22.20 12.22 -7.20
N PRO A 84 21.96 13.55 -7.06
CA PRO A 84 20.63 14.09 -6.85
C PRO A 84 19.72 13.86 -8.08
N ALA A 85 20.26 13.82 -9.30
CA ALA A 85 19.48 13.50 -10.50
C ALA A 85 18.94 12.05 -10.47
N ILE A 86 19.76 11.09 -10.03
CA ILE A 86 19.32 9.69 -9.84
C ILE A 86 18.24 9.59 -8.77
N GLU A 87 18.40 10.28 -7.64
CA GLU A 87 17.41 10.28 -6.56
C GLU A 87 16.08 10.89 -7.02
N ALA A 88 16.12 12.01 -7.73
CA ALA A 88 14.93 12.63 -8.34
C ALA A 88 14.26 11.67 -9.34
N GLN A 89 15.03 10.99 -10.18
CA GLN A 89 14.49 10.03 -11.15
C GLN A 89 13.89 8.80 -10.46
N ARG A 90 14.49 8.30 -9.38
CA ARG A 90 13.90 7.21 -8.57
C ARG A 90 12.57 7.61 -7.96
N ALA A 91 12.48 8.84 -7.44
CA ALA A 91 11.22 9.38 -6.92
C ALA A 91 10.15 9.50 -8.01
N ALA A 92 10.53 9.97 -9.20
CA ALA A 92 9.63 10.06 -10.35
C ALA A 92 9.11 8.67 -10.80
N VAL A 93 9.99 7.67 -10.87
CA VAL A 93 9.61 6.28 -11.17
C VAL A 93 8.65 5.74 -10.11
N ALA A 94 8.92 5.97 -8.82
CA ALA A 94 8.04 5.54 -7.73
C ALA A 94 6.65 6.19 -7.82
N ALA A 95 6.58 7.49 -8.12
CA ALA A 95 5.32 8.20 -8.31
C ALA A 95 4.53 7.63 -9.51
N LEU A 96 5.22 7.32 -10.62
CA LEU A 96 4.59 6.72 -11.79
C LEU A 96 4.08 5.30 -11.50
N VAL A 97 4.82 4.50 -10.72
CA VAL A 97 4.35 3.17 -10.27
C VAL A 97 3.10 3.32 -9.42
N ALA A 98 3.06 4.29 -8.50
CA ALA A 98 1.88 4.57 -7.69
C ALA A 98 0.67 4.95 -8.57
N GLU A 99 0.84 5.87 -9.52
CA GLU A 99 -0.19 6.29 -10.48
C GLU A 99 -0.75 5.09 -11.28
N LEU A 100 0.14 4.31 -11.91
CA LEU A 100 -0.25 3.15 -12.72
C LEU A 100 -0.91 2.05 -11.88
N SER A 101 -0.40 1.81 -10.66
CA SER A 101 -0.99 0.83 -9.75
C SER A 101 -2.40 1.23 -9.32
N ALA A 102 -2.63 2.52 -9.02
CA ALA A 102 -3.95 3.03 -8.67
C ALA A 102 -4.94 2.86 -9.83
N ALA A 103 -4.51 3.12 -11.06
CA ALA A 103 -5.34 2.90 -12.26
C ALA A 103 -5.71 1.42 -12.44
N VAL A 104 -4.75 0.50 -12.34
CA VAL A 104 -5.00 -0.94 -12.46
C VAL A 104 -5.89 -1.46 -11.33
N CYS A 105 -5.71 -0.97 -10.10
CA CYS A 105 -6.60 -1.29 -8.98
C CYS A 105 -8.03 -0.82 -9.24
N ALA A 106 -8.21 0.40 -9.77
CA ALA A 106 -9.53 0.92 -10.13
C ALA A 106 -10.19 0.07 -11.23
N GLU A 107 -9.45 -0.34 -12.26
CA GLU A 107 -9.94 -1.25 -13.31
C GLU A 107 -10.31 -2.64 -12.78
N ALA A 108 -9.59 -3.14 -11.78
CA ALA A 108 -9.82 -4.44 -11.18
C ALA A 108 -10.94 -4.46 -10.14
N GLN A 109 -11.32 -3.28 -9.61
CA GLN A 109 -12.34 -3.13 -8.57
C GLN A 109 -13.66 -3.86 -8.86
N PRO A 110 -14.30 -3.76 -10.05
CA PRO A 110 -15.56 -4.45 -10.30
C PRO A 110 -15.41 -5.99 -10.29
N ALA A 111 -14.29 -6.51 -10.78
CA ALA A 111 -14.02 -7.94 -10.73
C ALA A 111 -13.78 -8.41 -9.29
N HIS A 112 -13.07 -7.62 -8.49
CA HIS A 112 -12.88 -7.87 -7.06
C HIS A 112 -14.21 -7.86 -6.30
N ALA A 113 -15.04 -6.84 -6.48
CA ALA A 113 -16.36 -6.73 -5.87
C ALA A 113 -17.24 -7.95 -6.20
N LYS A 114 -17.23 -8.41 -7.46
CA LYS A 114 -17.93 -9.64 -7.88
C LYS A 114 -17.40 -10.88 -7.19
N ALA A 115 -16.08 -11.02 -7.05
CA ALA A 115 -15.48 -12.15 -6.34
C ALA A 115 -15.84 -12.15 -4.84
N VAL A 116 -15.81 -10.98 -4.21
CA VAL A 116 -16.20 -10.79 -2.80
C VAL A 116 -17.69 -11.11 -2.60
N GLN A 117 -18.56 -10.71 -3.53
CA GLN A 117 -19.97 -11.09 -3.53
C GLN A 117 -20.13 -12.61 -3.62
N GLY A 118 -19.37 -13.28 -4.49
CA GLY A 118 -19.39 -14.74 -4.59
C GLY A 118 -18.96 -15.46 -3.30
N VAL A 119 -18.02 -14.88 -2.54
CA VAL A 119 -17.64 -15.39 -1.20
C VAL A 119 -18.82 -15.25 -0.23
N ALA A 120 -19.52 -14.11 -0.23
CA ALA A 120 -20.70 -13.91 0.61
C ALA A 120 -21.79 -14.95 0.30
N ASP A 121 -22.10 -15.15 -0.99
CA ASP A 121 -23.13 -16.08 -1.46
C ASP A 121 -22.79 -17.54 -1.10
N ALA A 122 -21.51 -17.92 -1.19
CA ALA A 122 -21.02 -19.23 -0.79
C ALA A 122 -21.17 -19.45 0.73
N LEU A 123 -20.83 -18.45 1.55
CA LEU A 123 -20.99 -18.54 3.02
C LEU A 123 -22.46 -18.65 3.43
N VAL A 124 -23.36 -17.92 2.76
CA VAL A 124 -24.81 -18.04 2.99
C VAL A 124 -25.32 -19.43 2.58
N SER A 125 -24.82 -19.97 1.46
CA SER A 125 -25.16 -21.31 1.00
C SER A 125 -24.66 -22.40 1.97
N LEU A 126 -23.44 -22.24 2.51
CA LEU A 126 -22.90 -23.14 3.52
C LEU A 126 -23.75 -23.11 4.81
N ARG A 127 -24.15 -21.93 5.27
CA ARG A 127 -25.07 -21.78 6.40
C ARG A 127 -26.38 -22.52 6.17
N ALA A 128 -26.96 -22.38 4.98
CA ALA A 128 -28.21 -23.08 4.62
C ALA A 128 -28.02 -24.60 4.58
N ALA A 129 -26.90 -25.10 4.04
CA ALA A 129 -26.60 -26.52 4.00
C ALA A 129 -26.43 -27.13 5.41
N LEU A 130 -25.73 -26.44 6.31
CA LEU A 130 -25.59 -26.86 7.70
C LEU A 130 -26.93 -26.87 8.45
N ALA A 131 -27.79 -25.89 8.20
CA ALA A 131 -29.13 -25.85 8.78
C ALA A 131 -30.02 -27.01 8.25
N ALA A 132 -29.91 -27.36 6.97
CA ALA A 132 -30.63 -28.49 6.39
C ALA A 132 -30.16 -29.83 6.97
N GLU A 133 -28.85 -30.02 7.16
CA GLU A 133 -28.29 -31.20 7.84
C GLU A 133 -28.82 -31.34 9.27
N ALA A 134 -28.81 -30.24 10.04
CA ALA A 134 -29.37 -30.22 11.40
C ALA A 134 -30.88 -30.52 11.40
N ALA A 135 -31.63 -30.02 10.41
CA ALA A 135 -33.06 -30.29 10.28
C ALA A 135 -33.38 -31.76 9.98
N VAL A 136 -32.54 -32.46 9.19
CA VAL A 136 -32.69 -33.90 8.95
C VAL A 136 -32.53 -34.68 10.25
N ARG A 137 -31.51 -34.37 11.05
CA ARG A 137 -31.29 -35.02 12.34
C ARG A 137 -32.43 -34.74 13.32
N ALA A 138 -32.85 -33.48 13.43
CA ALA A 138 -33.99 -33.10 14.26
C ALA A 138 -35.30 -33.76 13.80
N GLY A 139 -35.48 -33.98 12.50
CA GLY A 139 -36.63 -34.69 11.95
C GLY A 139 -36.69 -36.17 12.37
N ILE A 140 -35.55 -36.85 12.45
CA ILE A 140 -35.45 -38.24 12.94
C ILE A 140 -35.87 -38.31 14.41
N GLU A 141 -35.38 -37.38 15.23
CA GLU A 141 -35.72 -37.28 16.66
C GLU A 141 -37.18 -36.90 16.88
N ALA A 142 -37.72 -35.95 16.10
CA ALA A 142 -39.13 -35.55 16.15
C ALA A 142 -40.07 -36.69 15.74
N ALA A 143 -39.62 -37.61 14.89
CA ALA A 143 -40.34 -38.83 14.55
C ALA A 143 -40.27 -39.92 15.64
N GLY A 144 -39.56 -39.67 16.74
CA GLY A 144 -39.44 -40.58 17.89
C GLY A 144 -38.32 -41.62 17.79
N TYR A 145 -37.45 -41.52 16.77
CA TYR A 145 -36.30 -42.41 16.60
C TYR A 145 -35.02 -41.79 17.19
N GLN A 146 -34.09 -42.63 17.65
CA GLN A 146 -32.78 -42.15 18.07
C GLN A 146 -31.89 -41.87 16.85
N CYS A 147 -31.44 -40.63 16.71
CA CYS A 147 -30.55 -40.25 15.61
C CYS A 147 -29.12 -40.77 15.87
N SER A 148 -28.59 -41.58 14.95
CA SER A 148 -27.20 -42.08 14.97
C SER A 148 -26.29 -41.38 13.97
N LEU A 149 -26.79 -40.34 13.28
CA LEU A 149 -26.01 -39.59 12.30
C LEU A 149 -25.06 -38.63 13.01
N VAL A 150 -23.78 -38.64 12.62
CA VAL A 150 -22.77 -37.74 13.17
C VAL A 150 -23.02 -36.33 12.67
N ALA A 151 -23.15 -35.39 13.61
CA ALA A 151 -23.33 -33.98 13.32
C ALA A 151 -22.12 -33.40 12.57
N VAL A 152 -22.36 -32.62 11.52
CA VAL A 152 -21.33 -31.76 10.96
C VAL A 152 -21.20 -30.53 11.85
N ALA A 153 -20.41 -30.65 12.92
CA ALA A 153 -20.22 -29.61 13.91
C ALA A 153 -18.73 -29.25 14.02
N GLU A 154 -18.31 -28.26 13.22
CA GLU A 154 -17.02 -27.59 13.38
C GLU A 154 -17.24 -26.26 14.11
N PRO A 155 -16.63 -26.03 15.29
CA PRO A 155 -16.81 -24.80 16.07
C PRO A 155 -16.50 -23.54 15.26
N GLU A 156 -15.49 -23.60 14.39
CA GLU A 156 -15.07 -22.47 13.55
C GLU A 156 -16.08 -22.14 12.42
N LEU A 157 -16.93 -23.10 12.05
CA LEU A 157 -17.98 -22.95 11.03
C LEU A 157 -19.38 -22.73 11.64
N SER A 158 -19.46 -22.57 12.96
CA SER A 158 -20.75 -22.36 13.65
C SER A 158 -21.33 -20.99 13.34
N PHE A 159 -22.38 -20.92 12.53
CA PHE A 159 -23.12 -19.67 12.27
C PHE A 159 -24.07 -19.26 13.42
N ALA A 160 -24.19 -20.08 14.46
CA ALA A 160 -24.94 -19.75 15.68
C ALA A 160 -24.08 -18.94 16.67
N ASP A 161 -22.76 -19.16 16.65
CA ASP A 161 -21.80 -18.37 17.42
C ASP A 161 -21.41 -17.12 16.61
N THR A 162 -21.61 -15.95 17.20
CA THR A 162 -21.24 -14.67 16.60
C THR A 162 -19.73 -14.45 16.53
N GLU A 163 -18.95 -15.21 17.29
CA GLU A 163 -17.49 -15.15 17.36
C GLU A 163 -16.80 -16.23 16.51
N SER A 164 -17.56 -17.12 15.87
CA SER A 164 -16.97 -18.10 14.96
C SER A 164 -16.27 -17.42 13.78
N ALA A 165 -15.28 -18.11 13.22
CA ALA A 165 -14.53 -17.61 12.06
C ALA A 165 -15.47 -17.36 10.86
N ALA A 166 -16.44 -18.24 10.64
CA ALA A 166 -17.43 -18.10 9.56
C ALA A 166 -18.37 -16.89 9.76
N SER A 167 -18.85 -16.66 10.98
CA SER A 167 -19.69 -15.49 11.30
C SER A 167 -18.93 -14.18 11.18
N ARG A 168 -17.69 -14.13 11.66
CA ARG A 168 -16.80 -12.96 11.51
C ARG A 168 -16.47 -12.67 10.05
N LEU A 169 -16.11 -13.71 9.29
CA LEU A 169 -15.83 -13.56 7.85
C LEU A 169 -17.07 -13.06 7.08
N LEU A 170 -18.25 -13.63 7.34
CA LEU A 170 -19.48 -13.18 6.69
C LEU A 170 -19.81 -11.72 7.04
N ARG A 171 -19.63 -11.31 8.30
CA ARG A 171 -19.82 -9.92 8.73
C ARG A 171 -18.84 -8.99 8.01
N ASP A 172 -17.57 -9.35 7.94
CA ASP A 172 -16.53 -8.57 7.29
C ASP A 172 -16.75 -8.42 5.79
N VAL A 173 -17.08 -9.52 5.10
CA VAL A 173 -17.37 -9.53 3.67
C VAL A 173 -18.62 -8.68 3.36
N THR A 174 -19.68 -8.83 4.14
CA THR A 174 -20.92 -8.05 3.98
C THR A 174 -20.66 -6.56 4.18
N ARG A 175 -19.89 -6.20 5.22
CA ARG A 175 -19.49 -4.82 5.49
C ARG A 175 -18.66 -4.23 4.35
N ARG A 176 -17.73 -5.01 3.77
CA ARG A 176 -16.93 -4.56 2.61
C ARG A 176 -17.80 -4.29 1.38
N LEU A 177 -18.76 -5.17 1.10
CA LEU A 177 -19.71 -4.97 0.00
C LEU A 177 -20.59 -3.74 0.20
N GLU A 178 -21.02 -3.48 1.44
CA GLU A 178 -21.77 -2.28 1.78
C GLU A 178 -20.95 -1.01 1.58
N VAL A 179 -19.70 -0.98 2.05
CA VAL A 179 -18.77 0.13 1.83
C VAL A 179 -18.54 0.36 0.34
N GLU A 180 -18.34 -0.69 -0.46
CA GLU A 180 -18.18 -0.56 -1.92
C GLU A 180 -19.44 0.01 -2.59
N ARG A 181 -20.63 -0.46 -2.21
CA ARG A 181 -21.90 0.09 -2.70
C ARG A 181 -22.02 1.58 -2.38
N LEU A 182 -21.69 1.98 -1.15
CA LEU A 182 -21.72 3.39 -0.74
C LEU A 182 -20.72 4.25 -1.53
N ARG A 183 -19.50 3.75 -1.79
CA ARG A 183 -18.50 4.48 -2.60
C ARG A 183 -18.96 4.78 -4.02
N THR A 184 -19.63 3.80 -4.65
CA THR A 184 -20.14 3.93 -6.02
C THR A 184 -21.53 4.55 -6.11
N GLY A 185 -22.21 4.70 -4.97
CA GLY A 185 -23.55 5.23 -4.85
C GLY A 185 -23.61 6.75 -4.77
N GLY A 186 -24.82 7.29 -4.88
CA GLY A 186 -25.09 8.70 -4.61
C GLY A 186 -25.08 9.03 -3.10
N PRO A 187 -25.46 10.25 -2.72
CA PRO A 187 -25.50 10.65 -1.31
C PRO A 187 -26.50 9.80 -0.51
N VAL A 188 -26.07 9.34 0.66
CA VAL A 188 -26.83 8.44 1.55
C VAL A 188 -27.00 9.07 2.93
N ASN A 189 -28.11 8.77 3.60
CA ASN A 189 -28.32 9.19 4.97
C ASN A 189 -27.59 8.23 5.90
N VAL A 190 -26.65 8.73 6.70
CA VAL A 190 -25.87 7.95 7.66
C VAL A 190 -26.24 8.40 9.06
N ARG A 191 -26.53 7.44 9.94
CA ARG A 191 -26.66 7.69 11.37
C ARG A 191 -25.28 7.59 12.00
N LEU A 192 -24.87 8.64 12.70
CA LEU A 192 -23.58 8.69 13.37
C LEU A 192 -23.63 7.88 14.67
N LEU A 193 -22.66 6.99 14.86
CA LEU A 193 -22.49 6.15 16.04
C LEU A 193 -21.43 6.67 17.01
N VAL A 194 -20.70 7.73 16.65
CA VAL A 194 -19.64 8.32 17.46
C VAL A 194 -19.71 9.84 17.35
N ASP A 195 -19.46 10.52 18.48
CA ASP A 195 -19.32 11.98 18.52
C ASP A 195 -18.03 12.45 17.81
N GLY A 196 -18.05 13.61 17.17
CA GLY A 196 -16.83 14.27 16.69
C GLY A 196 -16.30 13.81 15.33
N THR A 197 -17.15 13.21 14.49
CA THR A 197 -16.80 12.84 13.10
C THR A 197 -16.62 14.03 12.15
N GLY A 198 -16.89 15.25 12.61
CA GLY A 198 -16.91 16.48 11.79
C GLY A 198 -18.21 16.70 11.01
N PHE A 199 -19.12 15.71 10.99
CA PHE A 199 -20.39 15.76 10.26
C PHE A 199 -21.62 15.99 11.16
N GLY A 200 -21.50 15.75 12.48
CA GLY A 200 -22.59 15.87 13.44
C GLY A 200 -22.26 15.20 14.78
N ASP A 201 -23.25 15.17 15.68
CA ASP A 201 -23.15 14.55 17.00
C ASP A 201 -23.68 13.09 16.99
N LEU A 202 -23.41 12.33 18.04
CA LEU A 202 -23.87 10.95 18.23
C LEU A 202 -25.39 10.84 18.03
N GLY A 203 -25.79 9.94 17.14
CA GLY A 203 -27.18 9.66 16.83
C GLY A 203 -27.80 10.55 15.76
N ASP A 204 -27.12 11.61 15.31
CA ASP A 204 -27.63 12.43 14.21
C ASP A 204 -27.67 11.64 12.90
N VAL A 205 -28.73 11.88 12.12
CA VAL A 205 -28.84 11.36 10.75
C VAL A 205 -28.43 12.47 9.79
N VAL A 206 -27.30 12.28 9.11
CA VAL A 206 -26.71 13.27 8.21
C VAL A 206 -26.69 12.72 6.79
N LYS A 207 -27.01 13.58 5.81
CA LYS A 207 -26.87 13.23 4.40
C LYS A 207 -25.42 13.49 3.99
N ILE A 208 -24.69 12.42 3.67
CA ILE A 208 -23.27 12.46 3.35
C ILE A 208 -23.07 11.90 1.93
N ASP A 209 -22.11 12.46 1.20
CA ASP A 209 -21.74 11.97 -0.13
C ASP A 209 -21.16 10.54 -0.04
N GLY A 210 -21.38 9.73 -1.07
CA GLY A 210 -21.05 8.30 -1.09
C GLY A 210 -19.63 7.94 -0.60
N PRO A 211 -18.56 8.63 -1.06
CA PRO A 211 -17.19 8.37 -0.62
C PRO A 211 -16.96 8.62 0.88
N ASP A 212 -17.51 9.71 1.41
CA ASP A 212 -17.39 10.09 2.82
C ASP A 212 -18.27 9.19 3.71
N ALA A 213 -19.47 8.85 3.24
CA ALA A 213 -20.35 7.88 3.89
C ALA A 213 -19.66 6.51 4.00
N ALA A 214 -19.01 6.06 2.92
CA ALA A 214 -18.25 4.83 2.92
C ALA A 214 -17.05 4.86 3.88
N HIS A 215 -16.39 6.02 4.04
CA HIS A 215 -15.31 6.19 5.00
C HIS A 215 -15.80 6.06 6.45
N VAL A 216 -16.90 6.74 6.80
CA VAL A 216 -17.51 6.69 8.13
C VAL A 216 -18.00 5.27 8.48
N VAL A 217 -18.63 4.58 7.52
CA VAL A 217 -19.10 3.19 7.71
C VAL A 217 -17.92 2.20 7.79
N ALA A 218 -16.85 2.42 7.02
CA ALA A 218 -15.63 1.60 7.08
C ALA A 218 -14.87 1.75 8.41
N LEU A 219 -15.00 2.89 9.10
CA LEU A 219 -14.46 3.09 10.44
C LEU A 219 -15.41 2.60 11.55
N GLY A 220 -16.67 2.30 11.21
CA GLY A 220 -17.68 1.88 12.19
C GLY A 220 -18.23 3.07 12.98
N HIS A 221 -18.06 4.28 12.46
CA HIS A 221 -18.52 5.52 13.08
C HIS A 221 -19.92 5.91 12.62
N GLY A 222 -20.54 5.13 11.73
CA GLY A 222 -21.91 5.35 11.31
C GLY A 222 -22.50 4.13 10.59
N GLU A 223 -23.83 4.12 10.52
CA GLU A 223 -24.63 3.11 9.83
C GLU A 223 -25.52 3.79 8.78
N PRO A 224 -25.60 3.27 7.54
CA PRO A 224 -26.53 3.81 6.56
C PRO A 224 -27.98 3.56 6.99
N THR A 225 -28.83 4.57 6.84
CA THR A 225 -30.23 4.52 7.25
C THR A 225 -31.16 5.09 6.19
N THR A 226 -32.43 4.69 6.24
CA THR A 226 -33.51 5.30 5.45
C THR A 226 -34.19 6.44 6.19
N ALA A 227 -33.76 6.77 7.41
CA ALA A 227 -34.31 7.86 8.19
C ALA A 227 -34.04 9.20 7.52
N LYS A 228 -34.96 10.16 7.70
CA LYS A 228 -34.78 11.52 7.17
C LYS A 228 -33.62 12.19 7.92
N PRO A 229 -32.80 13.01 7.23
CA PRO A 229 -31.79 13.81 7.89
C PRO A 229 -32.42 14.67 8.97
N GLY A 230 -31.85 14.65 10.16
CA GLY A 230 -32.44 15.30 11.31
C GLY A 230 -31.65 15.01 12.56
N LYS A 231 -31.71 15.98 13.49
CA LYS A 231 -31.19 15.79 14.84
C LYS A 231 -32.16 14.91 15.61
N LEU A 232 -31.70 13.79 16.13
CA LEU A 232 -32.49 13.04 17.10
C LEU A 232 -32.59 13.89 18.37
N PRO A 233 -33.77 14.01 19.01
CA PRO A 233 -33.85 14.70 20.29
C PRO A 233 -32.92 13.98 21.27
N ARG A 234 -32.07 14.76 21.95
CA ARG A 234 -31.14 14.26 22.95
C ARG A 234 -31.92 13.46 23.97
N VAL A 235 -31.81 12.13 23.95
CA VAL A 235 -32.08 11.33 25.14
C VAL A 235 -30.88 11.55 26.05
N ARG A 236 -30.86 12.70 26.72
CA ARG A 236 -30.12 12.81 27.98
C ARG A 236 -30.81 11.86 28.95
N GLU A 237 -30.00 10.99 29.55
CA GLU A 237 -30.32 9.99 30.56
C GLU A 237 -30.65 8.58 30.01
N SER A 238 -29.89 7.60 30.51
CA SER A 238 -30.11 6.14 30.47
C SER A 238 -29.27 5.29 29.49
N ILE A 239 -27.94 5.47 29.46
CA ILE A 239 -27.03 4.31 29.29
C ILE A 239 -26.09 4.27 30.50
N ALA A 240 -26.72 4.14 31.66
CA ALA A 240 -26.13 3.55 32.86
C ALA A 240 -27.05 2.40 33.29
N LEU A 241 -27.36 1.49 32.37
CA LEU A 241 -27.91 0.17 32.65
C LEU A 241 -27.95 -0.62 31.33
N VAL A 242 -27.00 -1.53 31.17
CA VAL A 242 -26.96 -2.81 30.42
C VAL A 242 -25.49 -3.03 30.00
N LEU A 243 -24.62 -3.00 31.00
CA LEU A 243 -23.39 -3.77 31.07
C LEU A 243 -23.35 -4.21 32.54
N GLY A 244 -23.81 -5.42 32.78
CA GLY A 244 -23.35 -6.19 33.94
C GLY A 244 -21.91 -6.60 33.70
#